data_AF-A0A1K2HQN7-F1
#
_entry.id   AF-A0A1K2HQN7-F1
#
_cell.length_a   1.000
_cell.length_b   1.000
_cell.length_c   1.000
_cell.angle_alpha   90.00
_cell.angle_beta   90.00
_cell.angle_gamma   90.00
#
_symmetry.space_group_name_H-M   'P 1'
#
loop_
_entity.id
_entity.type
_entity.pdbx_description
1 polymer ?
#
loop_
_entity_poly.entity_id
_entity_poly.type
_entity_poly.pdbx_seq_one_letter_code
_entity_poly.pdbx_strand_id
1 'polypeptide(L)'
;MAGPLRLLGQWLGHAWAAPAALVGLLLALCLWRRGQRWQRRQGTLEIDLGLAEQASARYGAITFGQVIVGRNATQLALLRAHEQVHVRQYRRWGLLFFPAYALSSLWQWLHGRDPYRDNAFEREAYRLAPTHGKTLKSL
;
A
#
# COMPACT_ATOMS: atom_id res chain seq x y z
N MET A 1 -28.19 7.96 0.23
CA MET A 1 -28.16 7.14 1.45
C MET A 1 -27.58 5.77 1.08
N ALA A 2 -26.42 5.38 1.59
CA ALA A 2 -25.85 4.08 1.28
C ALA A 2 -26.66 2.99 2.01
N GLY A 3 -27.20 2.01 1.27
CA GLY A 3 -28.02 0.94 1.84
C GLY A 3 -27.25 0.04 2.83
N PRO A 4 -27.94 -0.62 3.77
CA PRO A 4 -27.33 -1.40 4.86
C PRO A 4 -26.39 -2.51 4.37
N LEU A 5 -26.70 -3.14 3.23
CA LEU A 5 -25.87 -4.18 2.62
C LEU A 5 -24.49 -3.67 2.15
N ARG A 6 -24.42 -2.41 1.69
CA ARG A 6 -23.13 -1.79 1.30
C ARG A 6 -22.27 -1.47 2.51
N LEU A 7 -22.88 -1.16 3.66
CA LEU A 7 -22.16 -0.93 4.91
C LEU A 7 -21.61 -2.25 5.44
N LEU A 8 -22.43 -3.30 5.48
CA LEU A 8 -22.01 -4.66 5.86
C LEU A 8 -20.82 -5.15 5.02
N GLY A 9 -20.88 -5.01 3.69
CA GLY A 9 -19.76 -5.41 2.81
C GLY A 9 -18.47 -4.62 3.08
N GLN A 10 -18.58 -3.34 3.44
CA GLN A 10 -17.42 -2.53 3.83
C GLN A 10 -16.82 -3.03 5.15
N TRP A 11 -17.63 -3.26 6.18
CA TRP A 11 -17.17 -3.76 7.47
C TRP A 11 -16.53 -5.14 7.37
N LEU A 12 -17.11 -6.05 6.58
CA LEU A 12 -16.53 -7.37 6.32
C LEU A 12 -15.18 -7.27 5.61
N GLY A 13 -15.07 -6.43 4.56
CA GLY A 13 -13.79 -6.17 3.90
C GLY A 13 -12.75 -5.55 4.86
N HIS A 14 -13.20 -4.72 5.80
CA HIS A 14 -12.33 -4.16 6.82
C HIS A 14 -11.81 -5.22 7.80
N ALA A 15 -12.69 -6.06 8.33
CA ALA A 15 -12.32 -7.16 9.21
C ALA A 15 -11.40 -8.16 8.50
N TRP A 16 -11.66 -8.44 7.22
CA TRP A 16 -10.84 -9.33 6.40
C TRP A 16 -9.41 -8.82 6.16
N ALA A 17 -9.26 -7.50 6.03
CA ALA A 17 -7.95 -6.85 5.89
C ALA A 17 -7.25 -6.56 7.23
N ALA A 18 -7.95 -6.69 8.37
CA ALA A 18 -7.43 -6.32 9.69
C ALA A 18 -6.15 -7.06 10.11
N PRO A 19 -5.98 -8.38 9.83
CA PRO A 19 -4.72 -9.06 10.13
C PRO A 19 -3.52 -8.46 9.40
N ALA A 20 -3.69 -8.07 8.12
CA ALA A 20 -2.64 -7.39 7.38
C ALA A 20 -2.35 -5.99 7.97
N ALA A 21 -3.39 -5.25 8.37
CA ALA A 21 -3.20 -3.95 9.03
C ALA A 21 -2.45 -4.07 10.35
N LEU A 22 -2.66 -5.15 11.12
CA LEU A 22 -1.88 -5.41 12.33
C LEU A 22 -0.39 -5.58 12.01
N VAL A 23 -0.05 -6.29 10.93
CA VAL A 23 1.35 -6.41 10.47
C VAL A 23 1.95 -5.02 10.17
N GLY A 24 1.20 -4.16 9.48
CA GLY A 24 1.65 -2.79 9.19
C GLY A 24 1.86 -1.94 10.45
N LEU A 25 0.96 -2.07 11.43
CA LEU A 25 1.09 -1.40 12.73
C LEU A 25 2.32 -1.87 13.49
N LEU A 26 2.51 -3.18 13.60
CA LEU A 26 3.66 -3.76 14.31
C LEU A 26 4.97 -3.35 13.64
N LEU A 27 5.03 -3.36 12.30
CA LEU A 27 6.20 -2.86 11.56
C LEU A 27 6.46 -1.37 11.87
N ALA A 28 5.43 -0.53 11.83
CA ALA A 28 5.57 0.88 12.14
C ALA A 28 6.02 1.16 13.58
N LEU A 29 5.61 0.33 14.54
CA LEU A 29 6.05 0.38 15.93
C LEU A 29 7.50 -0.11 16.08
N CYS A 30 7.89 -1.19 15.40
CA CYS A 30 9.28 -1.65 15.37
C CYS A 30 10.23 -0.63 14.73
N LEU A 31 9.75 0.13 13.73
CA LEU A 31 10.48 1.19 13.05
C LEU A 31 10.29 2.57 13.70
N TRP A 32 9.75 2.62 14.91
CA TRP A 32 9.44 3.88 15.59
C TRP A 32 10.67 4.79 15.71
N ARG A 33 10.47 6.07 15.42
CA ARG A 33 11.50 7.11 15.48
C ARG A 33 10.93 8.42 16.01
N ARG A 34 11.79 9.24 16.65
CA ARG A 34 11.44 10.62 16.99
C ARG A 34 11.11 11.38 15.69
N GLY A 35 9.92 11.96 15.63
CA GLY A 35 9.44 12.69 14.45
C GLY A 35 8.49 11.89 13.54
N GLN A 36 8.19 10.62 13.85
CA GLN A 36 7.16 9.85 13.15
C GLN A 36 5.79 10.54 13.32
N ARG A 37 5.04 10.69 12.23
CA ARG A 37 3.71 11.31 12.24
C ARG A 37 2.66 10.32 11.81
N TRP A 38 1.52 10.37 12.49
CA TRP A 38 0.41 9.46 12.27
C TRP A 38 -0.80 10.30 11.84
N GLN A 39 -1.43 9.94 10.74
CA GLN A 39 -2.61 10.67 10.25
C GLN A 39 -3.67 9.73 9.69
N ARG A 40 -4.94 10.07 9.91
CA ARG A 40 -6.06 9.35 9.30
C ARG A 40 -6.51 10.06 8.03
N ARG A 41 -6.54 9.36 6.90
CA ARG A 41 -6.96 9.89 5.60
C ARG A 41 -7.73 8.82 4.85
N GLN A 42 -8.86 9.16 4.24
CA GLN A 42 -9.62 8.26 3.35
C GLN A 42 -9.91 6.86 3.92
N GLY A 43 -10.11 6.75 5.25
CA GLY A 43 -10.39 5.48 5.93
C GLY A 43 -9.16 4.62 6.20
N THR A 44 -7.94 5.16 6.04
CA THR A 44 -6.66 4.51 6.34
C THR A 44 -5.89 5.29 7.39
N LEU A 45 -4.98 4.58 8.06
CA LEU A 45 -3.97 5.15 8.94
C LEU A 45 -2.66 5.26 8.16
N GLU A 46 -2.25 6.48 7.85
CA GLU A 46 -0.98 6.77 7.21
C GLU A 46 0.08 7.09 8.27
N ILE A 47 1.24 6.47 8.13
CA ILE A 47 2.37 6.58 9.06
C ILE A 47 3.58 7.09 8.29
N ASP A 48 3.99 8.30 8.61
CA ASP A 48 5.18 8.97 8.08
C ASP A 48 6.40 8.60 8.95
N LEU A 49 7.37 7.90 8.37
CA LEU A 49 8.61 7.47 9.04
C LEU A 49 9.65 8.59 9.26
N GLY A 50 9.42 9.80 8.75
CA GLY A 50 10.31 10.96 8.89
C GLY A 50 11.64 10.81 8.15
N LEU A 51 11.70 10.01 7.10
CA LEU A 51 12.92 9.77 6.33
C LEU A 51 13.20 10.92 5.37
N ALA A 52 14.48 11.32 5.27
CA ALA A 52 14.92 12.38 4.38
C ALA A 52 14.54 12.11 2.92
N GLU A 53 14.13 13.15 2.19
CA GLU A 53 13.69 13.04 0.80
C GLU A 53 14.79 12.52 -0.14
N GLN A 54 16.07 12.80 0.17
CA GLN A 54 17.22 12.39 -0.66
C GLN A 54 17.65 10.93 -0.47
N ALA A 55 17.06 10.22 0.49
CA ALA A 55 17.43 8.83 0.72
C ALA A 55 16.84 7.96 -0.41
N SER A 56 17.69 7.61 -1.39
CA SER A 56 17.43 6.64 -2.46
C SER A 56 16.78 5.40 -1.87
N ALA A 57 15.55 5.13 -2.28
CA ALA A 57 14.79 4.01 -1.74
C ALA A 57 14.02 3.29 -2.83
N ARG A 58 13.92 1.99 -2.63
CA ARG A 58 13.23 1.07 -3.53
C ARG A 58 11.71 1.26 -3.53
N TYR A 59 11.14 1.96 -2.54
CA TYR A 59 9.70 2.18 -2.34
C TYR A 59 9.45 3.55 -1.69
N GLY A 60 8.34 4.24 -2.04
CA GLY A 60 7.96 5.53 -1.43
C GLY A 60 6.91 5.40 -0.32
N ALA A 61 5.99 4.44 -0.48
CA ALA A 61 5.01 4.01 0.52
C ALA A 61 4.73 2.51 0.34
N ILE A 62 4.14 1.89 1.36
CA ILE A 62 3.71 0.50 1.36
C ILE A 62 2.40 0.36 2.13
N THR A 63 1.48 -0.42 1.58
CA THR A 63 0.17 -0.67 2.19
C THR A 63 0.12 -2.04 2.85
N PHE A 64 -0.51 -2.08 4.02
CA PHE A 64 -0.87 -3.26 4.78
C PHE A 64 -2.31 -3.11 5.26
N GLY A 65 -3.27 -3.71 4.54
CA GLY A 65 -4.68 -3.52 4.86
C GLY A 65 -5.09 -2.04 4.82
N GLN A 66 -5.48 -1.49 5.97
CA GLN A 66 -5.82 -0.07 6.13
C GLN A 66 -4.67 0.79 6.65
N VAL A 67 -3.47 0.23 6.81
CA VAL A 67 -2.30 0.94 7.31
C VAL A 67 -1.34 1.18 6.16
N ILE A 68 -0.98 2.43 5.93
CA ILE A 68 -0.06 2.84 4.88
C ILE A 68 1.18 3.41 5.57
N VAL A 69 2.33 2.79 5.34
CA VAL A 69 3.61 3.25 5.89
C VAL A 69 4.37 3.93 4.77
N GLY A 70 4.65 5.22 4.91
CA GLY A 70 5.38 6.01 3.93
C GLY A 70 6.67 6.57 4.49
N ARG A 71 7.60 6.89 3.59
CA ARG A 71 8.91 7.44 3.98
C ARG A 71 8.80 8.80 4.63
N ASN A 72 8.02 9.68 4.02
CA ASN A 72 7.73 11.03 4.47
C ASN A 72 6.34 11.48 4.02
N ALA A 73 5.84 12.58 4.60
CA ALA A 73 4.55 13.17 4.25
C ALA A 73 4.42 13.49 2.74
N THR A 74 5.49 13.93 2.08
CA THR A 74 5.50 14.22 0.64
C THR A 74 5.21 12.96 -0.17
N GLN A 75 5.91 11.86 0.10
CA GLN A 75 5.70 10.57 -0.57
C GLN A 75 4.32 9.99 -0.27
N LEU A 76 3.85 10.07 0.98
CA LEU A 76 2.48 9.68 1.33
C LEU A 76 1.45 10.48 0.53
N ALA A 77 1.67 11.78 0.34
CA ALA A 77 0.76 12.61 -0.42
C ALA A 77 0.75 12.25 -1.92
N LEU A 78 1.92 12.04 -2.51
CA LEU A 78 2.08 11.68 -3.93
C LEU A 78 1.51 10.30 -4.25
N LEU A 79 1.73 9.32 -3.37
CA LEU A 79 1.35 7.93 -3.60
C LEU A 79 -0.02 7.58 -3.03
N ARG A 80 -0.70 8.48 -2.30
CA ARG A 80 -1.98 8.18 -1.62
C ARG A 80 -3.00 7.50 -2.52
N ALA A 81 -3.23 8.04 -3.71
CA ALA A 81 -4.23 7.49 -4.62
C ALA A 81 -3.87 6.05 -5.06
N HIS A 82 -2.56 5.78 -5.26
CA HIS A 82 -2.01 4.47 -5.60
C HIS A 82 -2.15 3.49 -4.44
N GLU A 83 -1.73 3.88 -3.24
CA GLU A 83 -1.84 3.06 -2.03
C GLU A 83 -3.30 2.72 -1.68
N GLN A 84 -4.25 3.62 -1.96
CA GLN A 84 -5.68 3.31 -1.81
C GLN A 84 -6.16 2.19 -2.73
N VAL A 85 -5.49 1.94 -3.87
CA VAL A 85 -5.78 0.77 -4.70
C VAL A 85 -5.38 -0.50 -3.95
N HIS A 86 -4.19 -0.53 -3.34
CA HIS A 86 -3.74 -1.65 -2.53
C HIS A 86 -4.65 -1.87 -1.32
N VAL A 87 -5.17 -0.83 -0.67
CA VAL A 87 -6.17 -0.96 0.41
C VAL A 87 -7.40 -1.71 -0.08
N ARG A 88 -7.89 -1.40 -1.29
CA ARG A 88 -9.03 -2.11 -1.89
C ARG A 88 -8.69 -3.55 -2.26
N GLN A 89 -7.46 -3.80 -2.74
CA GLN A 89 -6.98 -5.16 -3.00
C GLN A 89 -6.91 -5.97 -1.69
N TYR A 90 -6.39 -5.40 -0.60
CA TYR A 90 -6.44 -6.04 0.72
C TYR A 90 -7.86 -6.27 1.23
N ARG A 91 -8.81 -5.36 0.99
CA ARG A 91 -10.22 -5.63 1.35
C ARG A 91 -10.83 -6.80 0.56
N ARG A 92 -10.32 -7.10 -0.63
CA ARG A 92 -10.74 -8.24 -1.46
C ARG A 92 -10.02 -9.54 -1.07
N TRP A 93 -8.72 -9.47 -0.84
CA TRP A 93 -7.86 -10.65 -0.68
C TRP A 93 -7.45 -10.93 0.77
N GLY A 94 -7.56 -9.94 1.66
CA GLY A 94 -7.14 -10.03 3.06
C GLY A 94 -5.68 -10.40 3.15
N LEU A 95 -5.35 -11.35 4.03
CA LEU A 95 -3.98 -11.85 4.19
C LEU A 95 -3.46 -12.61 2.94
N LEU A 96 -4.35 -13.15 2.10
CA LEU A 96 -3.96 -13.83 0.86
C LEU A 96 -3.37 -12.89 -0.18
N PHE A 97 -3.46 -11.57 0.02
CA PHE A 97 -2.81 -10.60 -0.84
C PHE A 97 -1.30 -10.78 -0.87
N PHE A 98 -0.67 -11.10 0.27
CA PHE A 98 0.78 -11.34 0.34
C PHE A 98 1.25 -12.45 -0.60
N PRO A 99 0.74 -13.70 -0.49
CA PRO A 99 1.16 -14.77 -1.40
C PRO A 99 0.71 -14.49 -2.84
N ALA A 100 -0.46 -13.88 -3.06
CA ALA A 100 -0.91 -13.58 -4.42
C ALA A 100 0.02 -12.58 -5.12
N TYR A 101 0.44 -11.52 -4.42
CA TYR A 101 1.42 -10.56 -4.93
C TYR A 101 2.76 -11.24 -5.21
N ALA A 102 3.25 -12.05 -4.27
CA ALA A 102 4.51 -12.78 -4.42
C ALA A 102 4.49 -13.75 -5.61
N LEU A 103 3.40 -14.50 -5.80
CA LEU A 103 3.23 -15.40 -6.94
C LEU A 103 3.16 -14.64 -8.26
N SER A 104 2.47 -13.49 -8.31
CA SER A 104 2.47 -12.64 -9.51
C SER A 104 3.87 -12.14 -9.83
N SER A 105 4.63 -11.67 -8.84
CA SER A 105 6.02 -11.23 -9.04
C SER A 105 6.93 -12.37 -9.48
N LEU A 106 6.81 -13.54 -8.85
CA LEU A 106 7.58 -14.74 -9.20
C LEU A 106 7.30 -15.18 -10.63
N TRP A 107 6.02 -15.21 -11.03
CA TRP A 107 5.62 -15.55 -12.39
C TRP A 107 6.28 -14.62 -13.42
N GLN A 108 6.28 -13.31 -13.17
CA GLN A 108 6.92 -12.35 -14.07
C GLN A 108 8.44 -12.56 -14.13
N TRP A 109 9.08 -12.78 -12.99
CA TRP A 109 10.53 -13.05 -12.93
C TRP A 109 10.92 -14.31 -13.70
N LEU A 110 10.17 -15.41 -13.52
CA LEU A 110 10.40 -16.67 -14.24
C LEU A 110 10.26 -16.53 -15.77
N HIS A 111 9.57 -15.49 -16.23
CA HIS A 111 9.40 -15.17 -17.65
C HIS A 111 10.34 -14.03 -18.12
N GLY A 112 11.37 -13.68 -17.33
CA GLY A 112 12.36 -12.65 -17.69
C GLY A 112 11.82 -11.21 -17.69
N ARG A 113 10.69 -10.96 -17.02
CA ARG A 113 10.03 -9.64 -16.93
C ARG A 113 10.36 -8.96 -15.60
N ASP A 114 9.98 -7.69 -15.46
CA ASP A 114 10.19 -6.94 -14.22
C ASP A 114 9.15 -7.41 -13.16
N PRO A 115 9.59 -8.02 -12.04
CA PRO A 115 8.69 -8.59 -11.03
C PRO A 115 7.83 -7.55 -10.30
N TYR A 116 8.19 -6.27 -10.38
CA TYR A 116 7.42 -5.17 -9.78
C TYR A 116 6.57 -4.48 -10.84
N ARG A 117 7.17 -3.96 -11.92
CA ARG A 117 6.45 -3.14 -12.93
C ARG A 117 5.38 -3.93 -13.66
N ASP A 118 5.64 -5.23 -13.90
CA ASP A 118 4.72 -6.09 -14.62
C ASP A 118 3.82 -6.92 -13.69
N ASN A 119 3.92 -6.75 -12.37
CA ASN A 119 3.03 -7.39 -11.40
C ASN A 119 1.57 -6.97 -11.66
N ALA A 120 0.65 -7.94 -11.65
CA ALA A 120 -0.75 -7.68 -11.99
C ALA A 120 -1.41 -6.64 -11.07
N PHE A 121 -1.06 -6.65 -9.78
CA PHE A 121 -1.59 -5.74 -8.77
C PHE A 121 -1.02 -4.32 -8.91
N GLU A 122 0.27 -4.20 -9.25
CA GLU A 122 0.91 -2.91 -9.56
C GLU A 122 0.32 -2.31 -10.83
N ARG A 123 0.19 -3.10 -11.90
CA ARG A 123 -0.44 -2.65 -13.16
C ARG A 123 -1.86 -2.17 -12.95
N GLU A 124 -2.64 -2.87 -12.12
CA GLU A 124 -3.98 -2.40 -11.72
C GLU A 124 -3.88 -1.06 -10.95
N ALA A 125 -2.96 -0.95 -10.00
CA ALA A 125 -2.77 0.26 -9.20
C ALA A 125 -2.39 1.47 -10.05
N TYR A 126 -1.40 1.33 -10.94
CA TYR A 126 -0.99 2.39 -11.86
C TYR A 126 -2.07 2.74 -12.89
N ARG A 127 -2.86 1.76 -13.36
CA ARG A 127 -3.97 2.02 -14.29
C ARG A 127 -5.09 2.83 -13.63
N LEU A 128 -5.41 2.55 -12.37
CA LEU A 128 -6.49 3.22 -11.64
C LEU A 128 -6.06 4.53 -10.96
N ALA A 129 -4.79 4.64 -10.58
CA ALA A 129 -4.22 5.79 -9.90
C ALA A 129 -2.77 6.03 -10.37
N PRO A 130 -2.58 6.65 -11.54
CA PRO A 130 -1.26 7.02 -12.03
C PRO A 130 -0.57 7.99 -11.06
N THR A 131 0.69 7.75 -10.73
CA THR A 131 1.46 8.62 -9.85
C THR A 131 2.16 9.69 -10.70
N HIS A 132 1.79 10.96 -10.49
CA HIS A 132 2.43 12.09 -11.17
C HIS A 132 3.62 12.57 -10.35
N GLY A 133 4.73 11.86 -10.43
CA GLY A 133 5.97 12.21 -9.78
C GLY A 133 7.07 11.32 -10.33
N LYS A 134 8.05 11.93 -11.02
CA LYS A 134 9.21 11.31 -11.69
C LYS A 134 9.37 9.83 -11.36
N THR A 135 8.99 9.00 -12.33
CA THR A 135 9.39 7.61 -12.54
C THR A 135 10.51 7.19 -11.59
N LEU A 136 10.16 6.67 -10.41
CA LEU A 136 11.13 6.00 -9.55
C LEU A 136 11.54 4.75 -10.33
N LYS A 137 12.70 4.85 -10.99
CA LYS A 137 13.36 3.91 -11.92
C LYS A 137 13.05 4.17 -13.41
N SER A 138 13.71 5.16 -14.01
CA SER A 138 14.54 4.78 -15.16
C SER A 138 15.69 3.95 -14.59
N LEU A 139 15.92 2.80 -15.21
CA LEU A 139 17.01 1.89 -14.92
C LEU A 139 18.37 2.61 -14.87
#